data_AF-A0A952HC39-F1
#
_entry.id   AF-A0A952HC39-F1
#
_cell.length_a   1.000
_cell.length_b   1.000
_cell.length_c   1.000
_cell.angle_alpha   90.00
_cell.angle_beta   90.00
_cell.angle_gamma   90.00
#
_symmetry.space_group_name_H-M   'P 1'
#
loop_
_entity.id
_entity.type
_entity.pdbx_description
1 polymer ?
#
loop_
_entity_poly.entity_id
_entity_poly.type
_entity_poly.pdbx_seq_one_letter_code
_entity_poly.pdbx_strand_id
1 'polypeptide(L)'
;YALVMVGLRIGSADGSLSGAAALGDAAMLLALTSVVAWQLLVPRADGLWGEDAAPAPTAVPTADAPDAADPTVAAALARWMGEGRGYAREGLSLAGLAEQLGTPEYRLRRVINQGLGHRNFNAFINGLRLAEAKRRLADPAERQLPVLTIALDVGFGSIGPFNRAFKADTGLTPTEFRQKSLADS
;
A
#
# COMPACT_ATOMS: atom_id res chain seq x y z
N TYR A 1 -24.87 31.78 -34.79
CA TYR A 1 -24.55 32.77 -35.84
C TYR A 1 -23.99 32.12 -37.11
N ALA A 2 -22.99 31.24 -37.02
CA ALA A 2 -22.40 30.54 -38.18
C ALA A 2 -23.42 29.72 -39.03
N LEU A 3 -24.40 29.06 -38.39
CA LEU A 3 -25.43 28.30 -39.11
C LEU A 3 -26.48 29.17 -39.83
N VAL A 4 -26.68 30.42 -39.39
CA VAL A 4 -27.66 31.35 -40.01
C VAL A 4 -27.11 31.95 -41.31
N MET A 5 -25.79 32.11 -41.43
CA MET A 5 -25.14 32.62 -42.64
C MET A 5 -25.01 31.56 -43.75
N VAL A 6 -24.94 30.27 -43.39
CA VAL A 6 -24.91 29.16 -44.38
C VAL A 6 -26.28 29.01 -45.07
N GLY A 7 -27.38 29.26 -44.36
CA GLY A 7 -28.74 29.24 -44.93
C GLY A 7 -29.04 30.40 -45.89
N LEU A 8 -28.39 31.56 -45.70
CA LEU A 8 -28.61 32.77 -46.53
C LEU A 8 -27.86 32.75 -47.88
N ARG A 9 -27.08 31.70 -48.18
CA ARG A 9 -26.32 31.58 -49.43
C ARG A 9 -26.86 30.55 -50.44
N ILE A 10 -28.04 29.97 -50.20
CA ILE A 10 -28.71 29.05 -51.14
C ILE A 10 -29.59 29.82 -52.17
N GLY A 11 -29.74 31.13 -52.03
CA GLY A 11 -30.56 31.96 -52.91
C GLY A 11 -29.78 32.90 -53.84
N SER A 12 -28.98 32.39 -54.77
CA SER A 12 -28.60 33.16 -55.97
C SER A 12 -28.29 32.22 -57.13
N ALA A 13 -29.11 32.30 -58.17
CA ALA A 13 -28.93 31.65 -59.45
C ALA A 13 -27.72 32.25 -60.18
N ASP A 14 -26.54 31.69 -59.94
CA ASP A 14 -25.41 31.55 -60.88
C ASP A 14 -24.23 30.97 -60.10
N GLY A 15 -24.08 29.65 -60.17
CA GLY A 15 -23.09 28.86 -59.43
C GLY A 15 -21.65 29.06 -59.91
N SER A 16 -21.06 30.23 -59.64
CA SER A 16 -19.65 30.52 -59.87
C SER A 16 -18.97 30.93 -58.56
N LEU A 17 -18.19 30.01 -57.98
CA LEU A 17 -17.29 30.28 -56.85
C LEU A 17 -16.05 31.00 -57.39
N SER A 18 -15.88 32.30 -57.07
CA SER A 18 -14.60 32.97 -57.31
C SER A 18 -13.53 32.38 -56.38
N GLY A 19 -12.40 31.94 -56.95
CA GLY A 19 -11.39 31.11 -56.26
C GLY A 19 -10.77 31.71 -54.99
N ALA A 20 -10.89 33.02 -54.78
CA ALA A 20 -10.40 33.68 -53.57
C ALA A 20 -11.32 33.50 -52.34
N ALA A 21 -12.63 33.36 -52.53
CA ALA A 21 -13.58 33.20 -51.41
C ALA A 21 -13.59 31.76 -50.86
N ALA A 22 -13.42 30.76 -51.72
CA ALA A 22 -13.42 29.35 -51.33
C ALA A 22 -12.23 28.95 -50.45
N LEU A 23 -11.07 29.59 -50.66
CA LEU A 23 -9.86 29.36 -49.85
C LEU A 23 -9.99 29.91 -48.42
N GLY A 24 -10.70 31.04 -48.26
CA GLY A 24 -10.97 31.62 -46.94
C GLY A 24 -11.89 30.75 -46.09
N ASP A 25 -12.97 30.24 -46.68
CA ASP A 25 -13.94 29.40 -45.98
C ASP A 25 -13.33 28.05 -45.54
N ALA A 26 -12.50 27.44 -46.39
CA ALA A 26 -11.81 26.19 -46.07
C ALA A 26 -10.81 26.35 -44.90
N ALA A 27 -10.06 27.45 -44.88
CA ALA A 27 -9.12 27.75 -43.78
C ALA A 27 -9.86 27.98 -42.46
N MET A 28 -11.02 28.63 -42.50
CA MET A 28 -11.83 28.87 -41.31
C MET A 28 -12.41 27.58 -40.71
N LEU A 29 -12.84 26.64 -41.57
CA LEU A 29 -13.32 25.33 -41.14
C LEU A 29 -12.19 24.49 -40.51
N LEU A 30 -11.00 24.47 -41.10
CA LEU A 30 -9.85 23.74 -40.55
C LEU A 30 -9.36 24.31 -39.21
N ALA A 31 -9.40 25.63 -39.03
CA ALA A 31 -9.05 26.26 -37.76
C ALA A 31 -10.07 25.90 -36.66
N LEU A 32 -11.36 25.88 -36.99
CA LEU A 32 -12.42 25.56 -36.05
C LEU A 32 -12.38 24.08 -35.60
N THR A 33 -12.13 23.15 -36.53
CA THR A 33 -12.01 21.72 -36.17
C THR A 33 -10.79 21.45 -35.30
N SER A 34 -9.69 22.18 -35.53
CA SER A 34 -8.46 22.07 -34.73
C SER A 34 -8.67 22.50 -33.27
N VAL A 35 -9.44 23.57 -33.02
CA VAL A 35 -9.75 24.06 -31.66
C VAL A 35 -10.68 23.10 -30.92
N VAL A 36 -11.67 22.52 -31.60
CA VAL A 36 -12.58 21.53 -31.01
C VAL A 36 -11.83 20.23 -30.67
N ALA A 37 -10.95 19.75 -31.55
CA ALA A 37 -10.11 18.58 -31.27
C ALA A 37 -9.20 18.82 -30.06
N TRP A 38 -8.59 20.00 -29.94
CA TRP A 38 -7.80 20.38 -28.77
C TRP A 38 -8.66 20.39 -27.48
N GLN A 39 -9.86 20.95 -27.52
CA GLN A 39 -10.81 20.97 -26.39
C GLN A 39 -11.24 19.58 -25.90
N LEU A 40 -11.22 18.57 -26.78
CA LEU A 40 -11.56 17.18 -26.45
C LEU A 40 -10.35 16.37 -25.97
N LEU A 41 -9.13 16.70 -26.41
CA LEU A 41 -7.91 16.03 -25.97
C LEU A 41 -7.33 16.57 -24.66
N VAL A 42 -7.72 17.78 -24.21
CA VAL A 42 -7.33 18.27 -22.88
C VAL A 42 -8.11 17.48 -21.82
N PRO A 43 -7.43 16.72 -20.92
CA PRO A 43 -8.12 16.03 -19.84
C PRO A 43 -8.72 17.06 -18.89
N ARG A 44 -10.06 17.15 -18.87
CA ARG A 44 -10.79 17.92 -17.87
C ARG A 44 -10.64 17.22 -16.53
N ALA A 45 -9.80 17.76 -15.66
CA ALA A 45 -9.67 17.34 -14.26
C ALA A 45 -10.84 17.88 -13.41
N ASP A 46 -12.05 17.89 -13.98
CA ASP A 46 -13.24 18.43 -13.35
C ASP A 46 -14.06 17.25 -12.83
N GLY A 47 -13.72 16.81 -11.61
CA GLY A 47 -14.68 16.34 -10.60
C GLY A 47 -15.84 15.41 -11.02
N LEU A 48 -15.62 14.40 -11.85
CA LEU A 48 -16.64 13.39 -12.21
C LEU A 48 -16.85 12.28 -11.16
N TRP A 49 -16.25 12.42 -9.98
CA TRP A 49 -16.57 11.63 -8.79
C TRP A 49 -17.31 12.56 -7.84
N GLY A 50 -18.63 12.53 -7.96
CA GLY A 50 -19.55 13.36 -7.20
C GLY A 50 -19.41 13.19 -5.70
N GLU A 51 -19.83 14.25 -5.00
CA GLU A 51 -20.08 14.34 -3.57
C GLU A 51 -21.19 13.38 -3.09
N ASP A 52 -20.98 12.08 -3.19
CA ASP A 52 -21.61 11.15 -2.26
C ASP A 52 -20.69 11.04 -1.04
N ALA A 53 -20.98 11.91 -0.07
CA ALA A 53 -20.44 11.88 1.27
C ALA A 53 -20.71 10.51 1.92
N ALA A 54 -19.78 9.58 1.72
CA ALA A 54 -19.51 8.52 2.68
C ALA A 54 -19.27 9.19 4.05
N PRO A 55 -19.81 8.66 5.16
CA PRO A 55 -19.63 9.28 6.47
C PRO A 55 -18.14 9.48 6.72
N ALA A 56 -17.77 10.73 7.01
CA ALA A 56 -16.40 11.16 7.19
C ALA A 56 -15.63 10.17 8.08
N PRO A 57 -14.42 9.72 7.69
CA PRO A 57 -13.54 9.10 8.66
C PRO A 57 -13.31 10.15 9.75
N THR A 58 -13.71 9.79 10.97
CA THR A 58 -13.51 10.55 12.20
C THR A 58 -12.21 11.32 12.13
N ALA A 59 -12.33 12.65 12.20
CA ALA A 59 -11.20 13.56 12.19
C ALA A 59 -10.12 13.05 13.16
N VAL A 60 -9.03 12.55 12.59
CA VAL A 60 -7.77 12.45 13.31
C VAL A 60 -7.36 13.89 13.64
N PRO A 61 -7.23 14.27 14.93
CA PRO A 61 -6.67 15.56 15.26
C PRO A 61 -5.24 15.62 14.72
N THR A 62 -5.06 16.45 13.70
CA THR A 62 -3.78 16.90 13.18
C THR A 62 -3.15 17.80 14.23
N ALA A 63 -2.29 17.23 15.07
CA ALA A 63 -1.29 17.97 15.81
C ALA A 63 0.03 17.20 15.67
N ASP A 64 0.99 17.87 15.02
CA ASP A 64 2.41 17.55 14.89
C ASP A 64 2.82 16.40 13.94
N ALA A 65 3.49 16.80 12.87
CA ALA A 65 4.37 15.95 12.07
C ALA A 65 5.83 16.34 12.35
N PRO A 66 6.81 15.44 12.22
CA PRO A 66 6.77 14.03 12.58
C PRO A 66 8.10 13.64 13.27
N ASP A 67 8.11 13.39 14.58
CA ASP A 67 9.20 12.61 15.13
C ASP A 67 8.86 11.12 14.97
N ALA A 68 9.81 10.33 14.46
CA ALA A 68 9.77 8.88 14.55
C ALA A 68 9.74 8.43 16.04
N ALA A 69 10.08 9.34 16.96
CA ALA A 69 9.90 9.21 18.38
C ALA A 69 8.50 9.66 18.84
N ASP A 70 7.52 8.75 18.80
CA ASP A 70 6.58 8.72 19.93
C ASP A 70 7.27 7.84 21.00
N PRO A 71 8.15 8.41 21.86
CA PRO A 71 8.98 7.62 22.77
C PRO A 71 8.12 6.85 23.77
N THR A 72 6.91 7.35 24.06
CA THR A 72 5.95 6.70 24.93
C THR A 72 5.42 5.42 24.30
N VAL A 73 4.96 5.48 23.04
CA VAL A 73 4.51 4.29 22.31
C VAL A 73 5.66 3.33 22.05
N ALA A 74 6.85 3.83 21.73
CA ALA A 74 8.05 3.01 21.55
C ALA A 74 8.45 2.28 22.83
N ALA A 75 8.44 2.96 23.99
CA ALA A 75 8.72 2.34 25.28
C ALA A 75 7.64 1.32 25.68
N ALA A 76 6.36 1.62 25.43
CA ALA A 76 5.27 0.67 25.67
C ALA A 76 5.42 -0.59 24.82
N LEU A 77 5.74 -0.44 23.53
CA LEU A 77 6.01 -1.55 22.62
C LEU A 77 7.26 -2.35 23.07
N ALA A 78 8.34 -1.67 23.46
CA ALA A 78 9.55 -2.31 23.97
C ALA A 78 9.29 -3.14 25.23
N ARG A 79 8.51 -2.59 26.16
CA ARG A 79 8.07 -3.32 27.35
C ARG A 79 7.22 -4.53 26.99
N TRP A 80 6.23 -4.38 26.10
CA TRP A 80 5.40 -5.50 25.63
C TRP A 80 6.23 -6.62 24.99
N MET A 81 7.29 -6.27 24.25
CA MET A 81 8.23 -7.25 23.71
C MET A 81 9.03 -8.00 24.81
N GLY A 82 9.28 -7.36 25.95
CA GLY A 82 10.01 -7.94 27.09
C GLY A 82 9.14 -8.74 28.07
N GLU A 83 7.83 -8.49 28.12
CA GLU A 83 6.90 -9.12 29.06
C GLU A 83 6.53 -10.58 28.69
N GLY A 84 6.86 -11.04 27.48
CA GLY A 84 6.73 -12.46 27.11
C GLY A 84 6.54 -12.71 25.62
N ARG A 85 5.93 -13.87 25.29
CA ARG A 85 5.72 -14.34 23.92
C ARG A 85 4.39 -13.85 23.32
N GLY A 86 4.00 -12.60 23.56
CA GLY A 86 2.75 -12.02 23.06
C GLY A 86 2.64 -12.09 21.52
N TYR A 87 3.77 -12.01 20.82
CA TYR A 87 3.87 -12.18 19.37
C TYR A 87 3.50 -13.59 18.88
N ALA A 88 3.58 -14.62 19.73
CA ALA A 88 3.27 -16.00 19.36
C ALA A 88 1.76 -16.28 19.32
N ARG A 89 0.91 -15.34 19.75
CA ARG A 89 -0.54 -15.48 19.62
C ARG A 89 -0.95 -15.51 18.15
N GLU A 90 -1.67 -16.56 17.75
CA GLU A 90 -2.27 -16.62 16.42
C GLU A 90 -3.33 -15.51 16.26
N GLY A 91 -3.44 -14.95 15.06
CA GLY A 91 -4.41 -13.89 14.77
C GLY A 91 -4.09 -12.52 15.40
N LEU A 92 -2.91 -12.34 16.01
CA LEU A 92 -2.47 -11.03 16.49
C LEU A 92 -2.51 -9.99 15.35
N SER A 93 -3.27 -8.91 15.56
CA SER A 93 -3.45 -7.82 14.61
C SER A 93 -2.89 -6.51 15.17
N LEU A 94 -2.68 -5.52 14.29
CA LEU A 94 -2.26 -4.18 14.71
C LEU A 94 -3.29 -3.56 15.66
N ALA A 95 -4.58 -3.67 15.33
CA ALA A 95 -5.69 -3.19 16.15
C ALA A 95 -5.66 -3.81 17.56
N GLY A 96 -5.53 -5.14 17.63
CA GLY A 96 -5.46 -5.83 18.91
C GLY A 96 -4.26 -5.42 19.75
N LEU A 97 -3.08 -5.23 19.13
CA LEU A 97 -1.91 -4.74 19.86
C LEU A 97 -2.08 -3.28 20.30
N ALA A 98 -2.63 -2.43 19.44
CA ALA A 98 -2.91 -1.03 19.74
C ALA A 98 -3.85 -0.89 20.95
N GLU A 99 -4.91 -1.69 21.01
CA GLU A 99 -5.83 -1.77 22.14
C GLU A 99 -5.11 -2.23 23.42
N GLN A 100 -4.29 -3.29 23.34
CA GLN A 100 -3.50 -3.78 24.48
C GLN A 100 -2.53 -2.73 25.03
N LEU A 101 -1.97 -1.89 24.16
CA LEU A 101 -1.03 -0.83 24.54
C LEU A 101 -1.74 0.48 24.89
N GLY A 102 -3.07 0.58 24.75
CA GLY A 102 -3.82 1.81 24.97
C GLY A 102 -3.43 2.95 24.02
N THR A 103 -3.01 2.63 22.79
CA THR A 103 -2.55 3.61 21.79
C THR A 103 -3.39 3.54 20.52
N PRO A 104 -3.59 4.65 19.78
CA PRO A 104 -4.15 4.59 18.45
C PRO A 104 -3.28 3.79 17.46
N GLU A 105 -3.92 3.04 16.56
CA GLU A 105 -3.24 2.19 15.56
C GLU A 105 -2.25 2.96 14.67
N TYR A 106 -2.61 4.18 14.26
CA TYR A 106 -1.76 4.97 13.37
C TYR A 106 -0.42 5.34 14.03
N ARG A 107 -0.41 5.57 15.36
CA ARG A 107 0.83 5.85 16.11
C ARG A 107 1.68 4.60 16.22
N LEU A 108 1.07 3.47 16.58
CA LEU A 108 1.77 2.19 16.65
C LEU A 108 2.38 1.80 15.29
N ARG A 109 1.61 1.97 14.21
CA ARG A 109 2.11 1.75 12.84
C ARG A 109 3.26 2.67 12.51
N ARG A 110 3.21 3.95 12.92
CA ARG A 110 4.29 4.91 12.71
C ARG A 110 5.57 4.47 13.43
N VAL A 111 5.47 4.10 14.71
CA VAL A 111 6.62 3.59 15.48
C VAL A 111 7.22 2.34 14.83
N ILE A 112 6.39 1.39 14.40
CA ILE A 112 6.86 0.16 13.75
C ILE A 112 7.54 0.46 12.41
N ASN A 113 6.95 1.33 11.59
CA ASN A 113 7.43 1.55 10.24
C ASN A 113 8.60 2.54 10.16
N GLN A 114 8.51 3.65 10.87
CA GLN A 114 9.48 4.74 10.82
C GLN A 114 10.50 4.63 11.95
N GLY A 115 10.07 4.22 13.16
CA GLY A 115 10.97 4.06 14.30
C GLY A 115 11.80 2.78 14.23
N LEU A 116 11.16 1.64 13.96
CA LEU A 116 11.83 0.33 13.91
C LEU A 116 12.22 -0.11 12.48
N GLY A 117 11.83 0.64 11.45
CA GLY A 117 12.21 0.37 10.06
C GLY A 117 11.52 -0.83 9.40
N HIS A 118 10.43 -1.36 9.98
CA HIS A 118 9.72 -2.48 9.39
C HIS A 118 8.73 -2.01 8.32
N ARG A 119 8.70 -2.68 7.16
CA ARG A 119 7.77 -2.32 6.06
C ARG A 119 6.29 -2.34 6.46
N ASN A 120 5.91 -3.15 7.45
CA ASN A 120 4.56 -3.25 8.01
C ASN A 120 4.55 -4.06 9.31
N PHE A 121 3.41 -4.04 10.01
CA PHE A 121 3.16 -4.80 11.24
C PHE A 121 3.44 -6.30 11.11
N ASN A 122 2.99 -6.94 10.02
CA ASN A 122 3.22 -8.38 9.83
C ASN A 122 4.71 -8.71 9.68
N ALA A 123 5.48 -7.86 9.01
CA ALA A 123 6.93 -8.03 8.89
C ALA A 123 7.62 -7.89 10.26
N PHE A 124 7.17 -6.95 11.09
CA PHE A 124 7.64 -6.80 12.46
C PHE A 124 7.37 -8.04 13.31
N ILE A 125 6.10 -8.49 13.39
CA ILE A 125 5.73 -9.67 14.17
C ILE A 125 6.44 -10.92 13.65
N ASN A 126 6.47 -11.14 12.33
CA ASN A 126 7.18 -12.30 11.77
C ASN A 126 8.68 -12.25 12.07
N GLY A 127 9.31 -11.09 12.14
CA GLY A 127 10.71 -10.96 12.58
C GLY A 127 10.92 -11.53 13.98
N LEU A 128 10.06 -11.18 14.94
CA LEU A 128 10.10 -11.72 16.30
C LEU A 128 9.89 -13.23 16.33
N ARG A 129 8.88 -13.73 15.60
CA ARG A 129 8.56 -15.16 15.50
C ARG A 129 9.70 -15.97 14.88
N LEU A 130 10.32 -15.44 13.83
CA LEU A 130 11.43 -16.09 13.14
C LEU A 130 12.69 -16.08 13.99
N ALA A 131 12.97 -15.01 14.74
CA ALA A 131 14.08 -14.98 15.68
C ALA A 131 13.98 -16.11 16.71
N GLU A 132 12.78 -16.32 17.28
CA GLU A 132 12.56 -17.46 18.17
C GLU A 132 12.65 -18.81 17.45
N ALA A 133 12.05 -18.95 16.28
CA ALA A 133 12.10 -20.20 15.51
C ALA A 133 13.54 -20.60 15.19
N LYS A 134 14.41 -19.65 14.81
CA LYS A 134 15.84 -19.91 14.58
C LYS A 134 16.52 -20.44 15.83
N ARG A 135 16.28 -19.82 16.99
CA ARG A 135 16.83 -20.27 18.27
C ARG A 135 16.43 -21.71 18.57
N ARG A 136 15.14 -22.04 18.43
CA ARG A 136 14.61 -23.40 18.67
C ARG A 136 15.11 -24.41 17.65
N LEU A 137 15.25 -24.03 16.39
CA LEU A 137 15.79 -24.90 15.34
C LEU A 137 17.28 -25.18 15.49
N ALA A 138 18.02 -24.29 16.15
CA ALA A 138 19.43 -24.47 16.46
C ALA A 138 19.68 -25.17 17.82
N ASP A 139 18.63 -25.43 18.60
CA ASP A 139 18.75 -26.06 19.91
C ASP A 139 18.84 -27.60 19.79
N PRO A 140 19.94 -28.25 20.21
CA PRO A 140 20.06 -29.71 20.18
C PRO A 140 18.98 -30.44 20.98
N ALA A 141 18.46 -29.82 22.05
CA ALA A 141 17.39 -30.39 22.87
C ALA A 141 16.06 -30.49 22.11
N GLU A 142 15.85 -29.61 21.12
CA GLU A 142 14.65 -29.56 20.29
C GLU A 142 14.82 -30.24 18.91
N ARG A 143 15.95 -30.91 18.66
CA ARG A 143 16.29 -31.53 17.36
C ARG A 143 15.19 -32.40 16.78
N GLN A 144 14.51 -33.17 17.64
CA GLN A 144 13.45 -34.11 17.27
C GLN A 144 12.08 -33.45 17.08
N LEU A 145 11.91 -32.19 17.49
CA LEU A 145 10.63 -31.52 17.38
C LEU A 145 10.33 -31.20 15.91
N PRO A 146 9.14 -31.54 15.38
CA PRO A 146 8.80 -31.23 14.00
C PRO A 146 8.86 -29.72 13.72
N VAL A 147 9.33 -29.36 12.53
CA VAL A 147 9.36 -27.96 12.07
C VAL A 147 7.96 -27.34 12.13
N LEU A 148 6.92 -28.10 11.77
CA LEU A 148 5.53 -27.66 11.89
C LEU A 148 5.17 -27.27 13.32
N THR A 149 5.55 -28.08 14.31
CA THR A 149 5.27 -27.77 15.72
C THR A 149 5.94 -26.47 16.13
N ILE A 150 7.22 -26.27 15.79
CA ILE A 150 7.91 -25.00 16.05
C ILE A 150 7.21 -23.82 15.36
N ALA A 151 6.78 -23.99 14.11
CA ALA A 151 6.10 -22.95 13.35
C ALA A 151 4.77 -22.53 14.00
N LEU A 152 3.96 -23.49 14.43
CA LEU A 152 2.70 -23.25 15.12
C LEU A 152 2.94 -22.61 16.50
N ASP A 153 3.91 -23.12 17.27
CA ASP A 153 4.25 -22.62 18.60
C ASP A 153 4.76 -21.17 18.60
N VAL A 154 5.43 -20.74 17.53
CA VAL A 154 5.83 -19.32 17.38
C VAL A 154 4.73 -18.47 16.74
N GLY A 155 3.55 -19.02 16.48
CA GLY A 155 2.35 -18.26 16.11
C GLY A 155 2.04 -18.16 14.61
N PHE A 156 2.67 -18.96 13.76
CA PHE A 156 2.20 -19.10 12.37
C PHE A 156 0.99 -20.03 12.32
N GLY A 157 -0.07 -19.65 11.59
CA GLY A 157 -1.26 -20.50 11.45
C GLY A 157 -1.09 -21.70 10.51
N SER A 158 0.02 -21.79 9.77
CA SER A 158 0.34 -22.96 8.93
C SER A 158 1.80 -22.97 8.45
N ILE A 159 2.25 -24.13 7.97
CA ILE A 159 3.62 -24.34 7.50
C ILE A 159 4.00 -23.53 6.24
N GLY A 160 3.05 -23.29 5.35
CA GLY A 160 3.31 -22.61 4.06
C GLY A 160 3.84 -21.17 4.24
N PRO A 161 3.10 -20.30 4.95
CA PRO A 161 3.58 -18.96 5.29
C PRO A 161 4.88 -18.96 6.09
N PHE A 162 5.04 -19.88 7.04
CA PHE A 162 6.28 -20.02 7.82
C PHE A 162 7.48 -20.31 6.93
N ASN A 163 7.41 -21.35 6.09
CA ASN A 163 8.52 -21.73 5.21
C ASN A 163 8.93 -20.59 4.27
N ARG A 164 7.95 -19.86 3.70
CA ARG A 164 8.24 -18.70 2.84
C ARG A 164 8.93 -17.58 3.61
N ALA A 165 8.43 -17.23 4.79
CA ALA A 165 9.00 -16.18 5.61
C ALA A 165 10.41 -16.54 6.09
N PHE A 166 10.60 -17.78 6.56
CA PHE A 166 11.88 -18.28 7.04
C PHE A 166 12.94 -18.30 5.94
N LYS A 167 12.59 -18.79 4.74
CA LYS A 167 13.51 -18.80 3.59
C LYS A 167 13.82 -17.39 3.08
N ALA A 168 12.85 -16.49 3.06
CA ALA A 168 13.09 -15.10 2.69
C ALA A 168 14.03 -14.38 3.66
N ASP A 169 13.99 -14.75 4.95
CA ASP A 169 14.78 -14.13 6.00
C ASP A 169 16.18 -14.76 6.18
N THR A 170 16.35 -16.06 5.91
CA THR A 170 17.61 -16.78 6.13
C THR A 170 18.32 -17.26 4.86
N GLY A 171 17.61 -17.28 3.72
CA GLY A 171 18.06 -17.94 2.49
C GLY A 171 17.92 -19.47 2.50
N LEU A 172 17.61 -20.09 3.64
CA LEU A 172 17.53 -21.54 3.84
C LEU A 172 16.12 -21.99 4.17
N THR A 173 15.78 -23.24 3.85
CA THR A 173 14.59 -23.86 4.45
C THR A 173 14.83 -24.11 5.95
N PRO A 174 13.77 -24.21 6.77
CA PRO A 174 13.93 -24.47 8.21
C PRO A 174 14.69 -25.77 8.50
N THR A 175 14.50 -26.81 7.69
CA THR A 175 15.21 -28.10 7.83
C THR A 175 16.69 -27.96 7.52
N GLU A 176 17.05 -27.28 6.42
CA GLU A 176 18.46 -27.00 6.07
C GLU A 176 19.13 -26.14 7.15
N PHE A 177 18.44 -25.11 7.65
CA PHE A 177 18.94 -24.27 8.74
C PHE A 177 19.22 -25.08 10.01
N ARG A 178 18.31 -25.98 10.40
CA ARG A 178 18.49 -26.88 11.54
C ARG A 178 19.71 -27.79 11.36
N GLN A 179 19.81 -28.45 10.20
CA GLN A 179 20.92 -29.36 9.91
C GLN A 179 22.27 -28.63 9.99
N LYS A 180 22.36 -27.44 9.39
CA LYS A 180 23.57 -26.62 9.44
C LYS A 180 23.91 -26.20 10.87
N SER A 181 22.94 -25.62 11.58
CA SER A 181 23.16 -25.09 12.94
C SER A 181 23.59 -26.18 13.93
N LEU A 182 23.07 -27.40 13.79
CA LEU A 182 23.38 -28.53 14.67
C LEU A 182 24.64 -29.32 14.27
N ALA A 183 25.15 -29.12 13.06
CA ALA A 183 26.44 -29.66 12.64
C ALA A 183 27.60 -28.77 13.12
N ASP A 184 27.34 -27.47 13.26
CA ASP A 184 28.31 -26.46 13.71
C ASP A 184 28.40 -26.36 15.27
N SER A 185 27.59 -27.12 16.02
CA SER A 185 27.50 -27.12 17.50
C SER A 185 28.01 -28.40 18.13
#